data_AF-A0A379JGT6-F1
#
_entry.id   AF-A0A379JGT6-F1
#
_cell.length_a   1.000
_cell.length_b   1.000
_cell.length_c   1.000
_cell.angle_alpha   90.00
_cell.angle_beta   90.00
_cell.angle_gamma   90.00
#
_symmetry.space_group_name_H-M   'P 1'
#
loop_
_entity.id
_entity.type
_entity.pdbx_description
1 polymer ?
#
loop_
_entity_poly.entity_id
_entity_poly.type
_entity_poly.pdbx_seq_one_letter_code
_entity_poly.pdbx_strand_id
1 'polypeptide(L)'
;MAALRVTVAVTGRDTAEITWSPAGDARVKFEYARIFLVPLGTDATRRYLELVDGRRTAAVLRLPALPDGDYAIEVDAYGSASWGDGRLDGRGRSAAFTLGDRG
;
A
#
# COMPACT_ATOMS: atom_id res chain seq x y z
N MET A 1 11.86 -10.72 6.23
CA MET A 1 10.72 -9.93 5.70
C MET A 1 9.92 -10.80 4.74
N ALA A 2 8.62 -10.89 4.94
CA ALA A 2 7.69 -11.62 4.08
C ALA A 2 7.27 -10.78 2.86
N ALA A 3 7.04 -11.43 1.73
CA ALA A 3 6.43 -10.78 0.58
C ALA A 3 4.92 -10.61 0.81
N LEU A 4 4.35 -9.48 0.40
CA LEU A 4 2.91 -9.24 0.40
C LEU A 4 2.36 -9.22 -1.02
N ARG A 5 1.18 -9.82 -1.22
CA ARG A 5 0.33 -9.55 -2.37
C ARG A 5 -0.48 -8.30 -2.05
N VAL A 6 -0.32 -7.25 -2.86
CA VAL A 6 -1.05 -5.98 -2.71
C VAL A 6 -1.96 -5.79 -3.91
N THR A 7 -3.23 -5.52 -3.63
CA THR A 7 -4.26 -5.29 -4.64
C THR A 7 -4.91 -3.93 -4.43
N VAL A 8 -5.18 -3.24 -5.53
CA VAL A 8 -5.77 -1.90 -5.54
C VAL A 8 -6.99 -1.94 -6.44
N ALA A 9 -8.13 -1.51 -5.90
CA ALA A 9 -9.34 -1.26 -6.65
C ALA A 9 -9.67 0.23 -6.56
N VAL A 10 -9.62 0.94 -7.67
CA VAL A 10 -10.01 2.35 -7.70
C VAL A 10 -11.53 2.43 -7.85
N THR A 11 -12.23 2.83 -6.80
CA THR A 11 -13.70 2.77 -6.68
C THR A 11 -14.39 4.10 -6.93
N GLY A 12 -13.63 5.18 -7.16
CA GLY A 12 -14.14 6.51 -7.49
C GLY A 12 -13.12 7.36 -8.24
N ARG A 13 -13.36 8.67 -8.33
CA ARG A 13 -12.42 9.60 -9.00
C ARG A 13 -11.10 9.73 -8.24
N ASP A 14 -11.18 9.73 -6.91
CA ASP A 14 -10.09 9.95 -5.97
C ASP A 14 -10.06 8.89 -4.86
N THR A 15 -10.80 7.78 -4.99
CA THR A 15 -10.93 6.79 -3.90
C THR A 15 -10.39 5.45 -4.34
N ALA A 16 -9.54 4.84 -3.51
CA ALA A 16 -8.97 3.52 -3.74
C ALA A 16 -9.17 2.62 -2.52
N GLU A 17 -9.64 1.41 -2.77
CA GLU A 17 -9.58 0.31 -1.83
C GLU A 17 -8.27 -0.46 -2.03
N ILE A 18 -7.54 -0.64 -0.95
CA ILE A 18 -6.22 -1.26 -0.91
C ILE A 18 -6.32 -2.46 0.00
N THR A 19 -5.95 -3.63 -0.50
CA THR A 19 -5.93 -4.88 0.26
C THR A 19 -4.54 -5.50 0.19
N TRP A 20 -4.11 -6.13 1.28
CA TRP A 20 -2.84 -6.82 1.33
C TRP A 20 -2.93 -8.13 2.12
N SER A 21 -2.16 -9.12 1.68
CA SER A 21 -2.02 -10.40 2.38
C SER A 21 -0.61 -10.95 2.21
N PRO A 22 -0.13 -11.83 3.10
CA PRO A 22 1.11 -12.56 2.86
C PRO A 22 1.05 -13.30 1.52
N ALA A 23 2.13 -13.25 0.75
CA ALA A 23 2.26 -14.08 -0.44
C ALA A 23 2.55 -15.53 -0.02
N GLY A 24 1.70 -16.47 -0.44
CA GLY A 24 1.79 -17.88 -0.07
C GLY A 24 1.20 -18.20 1.31
N ASP A 25 1.54 -19.38 1.86
CA ASP A 25 0.95 -19.91 3.10
C ASP A 25 1.57 -19.35 4.40
N ALA A 26 2.20 -18.18 4.33
CA ALA A 26 2.85 -17.57 5.46
C ALA A 26 1.82 -17.17 6.54
N ARG A 27 1.84 -17.84 7.69
CA ARG A 27 1.01 -17.52 8.87
C ARG A 27 1.53 -16.31 9.66
N VAL A 28 2.05 -15.30 8.98
CA VAL A 28 2.56 -14.09 9.62
C VAL A 28 1.38 -13.15 9.88
N LYS A 29 1.24 -12.72 11.13
CA LYS A 29 0.22 -11.73 11.53
C LYS A 29 0.88 -10.36 11.63
N PHE A 30 0.39 -9.41 10.86
CA PHE A 30 0.85 -8.03 10.91
C PHE A 30 -0.04 -7.20 11.84
N GLU A 31 0.61 -6.43 12.69
CA GLU A 31 0.12 -5.37 13.59
C GLU A 31 -0.47 -4.18 12.87
N TYR A 32 0.40 -3.68 12.01
CA TYR A 32 0.40 -2.35 11.45
C TYR A 32 0.81 -2.43 9.98
N ALA A 33 0.28 -1.54 9.17
CA ALA A 33 0.68 -1.37 7.77
C ALA A 33 0.80 0.12 7.43
N ARG A 34 1.95 0.55 6.94
CA ARG A 34 2.11 1.86 6.31
C ARG A 34 1.85 1.73 4.82
N ILE A 35 0.98 2.58 4.32
CA ILE A 35 0.60 2.60 2.91
C ILE A 35 1.30 3.78 2.24
N PHE A 36 1.92 3.51 1.10
CA PHE A 36 2.60 4.49 0.28
C PHE A 36 2.08 4.46 -1.16
N LEU A 37 2.01 5.62 -1.77
CA LEU A 37 1.81 5.79 -3.21
C LEU A 37 3.16 5.96 -3.90
N VAL A 38 3.37 5.27 -5.00
CA VAL A 38 4.62 5.32 -5.78
C VAL A 38 4.29 5.83 -7.19
N PRO A 39 4.70 7.06 -7.56
CA PRO A 39 4.66 7.51 -8.94
C PRO A 39 5.59 6.65 -9.81
N LEU A 40 5.15 6.24 -10.98
CA LEU A 40 5.92 5.41 -11.90
C LEU A 40 6.46 6.24 -13.06
N GLY A 41 7.60 5.83 -13.63
CA GLY A 41 8.24 6.54 -14.74
C GLY A 41 8.86 7.90 -14.36
N THR A 42 9.01 8.17 -13.06
CA THR A 42 9.67 9.38 -12.54
C THR A 42 10.67 8.99 -11.45
N ASP A 43 11.60 9.88 -11.12
CA ASP A 43 12.52 9.73 -9.98
C ASP A 43 11.87 10.15 -8.64
N ALA A 44 10.56 10.37 -8.61
CA ALA A 44 9.86 10.81 -7.41
C ALA A 44 9.86 9.71 -6.34
N THR A 45 10.10 10.10 -5.10
CA THR A 45 10.02 9.19 -3.96
C THR A 45 8.57 8.81 -3.65
N ARG A 46 8.38 7.61 -3.11
CA ARG A 46 7.07 7.18 -2.59
C ARG A 46 6.52 8.19 -1.58
N ARG A 47 5.22 8.46 -1.65
CA ARG A 47 4.48 9.36 -0.77
C ARG A 47 3.71 8.55 0.26
N TYR A 48 3.87 8.87 1.54
CA TYR A 48 3.07 8.28 2.61
C TYR A 48 1.59 8.69 2.48
N LEU A 49 0.69 7.72 2.64
CA LEU A 49 -0.76 7.94 2.63
C LEU A 49 -1.37 7.76 4.02
N GLU A 50 -1.19 6.59 4.62
CA GLU A 50 -1.94 6.19 5.82
C GLU A 50 -1.18 5.14 6.65
N LEU A 51 -1.48 5.10 7.95
CA LEU A 51 -1.12 4.01 8.85
C LEU A 51 -2.38 3.25 9.21
N VAL A 52 -2.38 1.96 8.92
CA VAL A 52 -3.46 1.04 9.29
C VAL A 52 -3.00 0.24 10.50
N ASP A 53 -3.82 0.19 11.54
CA ASP A 53 -3.55 -0.56 12.77
C ASP A 53 -4.61 -1.65 13.04
N GLY A 54 -4.45 -2.36 14.15
CA GLY A 54 -5.45 -3.31 14.64
C GLY A 54 -5.57 -4.59 13.81
N ARG A 55 -4.48 -5.06 13.18
CA ARG A 55 -4.44 -6.29 12.36
C ARG A 55 -5.35 -6.28 11.13
N ARG A 56 -5.72 -5.10 10.64
CA ARG A 56 -6.50 -4.98 9.40
C ARG A 56 -5.62 -5.28 8.19
N THR A 57 -6.24 -5.84 7.15
CA THR A 57 -5.59 -6.22 5.88
C THR A 57 -6.18 -5.47 4.68
N ALA A 58 -6.95 -4.40 4.95
CA ALA A 58 -7.62 -3.59 3.97
C ALA A 58 -7.75 -2.15 4.48
N ALA A 59 -7.75 -1.19 3.55
CA ALA A 59 -8.05 0.22 3.80
C ALA A 59 -8.69 0.86 2.58
N VAL A 60 -9.67 1.74 2.80
CA VAL A 60 -10.25 2.59 1.77
C VAL A 60 -9.75 4.01 2.01
N LEU A 61 -9.03 4.56 1.03
CA LEU A 61 -8.36 5.85 1.16
C LEU A 61 -8.82 6.81 0.06
N ARG A 62 -8.91 8.10 0.40
CA ARG A 62 -8.90 9.16 -0.60
C ARG A 62 -7.46 9.43 -1.02
N LEU A 63 -7.19 9.28 -2.31
CA LEU A 63 -5.94 9.65 -2.94
C LEU A 63 -5.83 11.19 -2.97
N PRO A 64 -4.65 11.75 -2.68
CA PRO A 64 -4.45 13.18 -2.78
C PRO A 64 -4.64 13.65 -4.24
N ALA A 65 -4.85 14.96 -4.43
CA ALA A 65 -4.79 15.55 -5.76
C ALA A 65 -3.38 15.31 -6.35
N LEU A 66 -3.33 14.55 -7.43
CA LEU A 66 -2.12 14.06 -8.06
C LEU A 66 -2.17 14.35 -9.56
N PRO A 67 -1.01 14.57 -10.21
CA PRO A 67 -0.95 14.62 -11.66
C PRO A 67 -1.43 13.32 -12.30
N ASP A 68 -1.89 13.42 -13.53
CA ASP A 68 -2.19 12.27 -14.35
C ASP A 68 -0.91 11.45 -14.59
N GLY A 69 -1.03 10.12 -14.56
CA GLY A 69 0.10 9.21 -14.73
C GLY A 69 -0.13 7.84 -14.10
N ASP A 70 0.90 7.01 -14.18
CA ASP A 70 0.89 5.66 -13.61
C ASP A 70 1.43 5.66 -12.19
N TYR A 71 0.74 4.91 -11.33
CA TYR A 71 1.04 4.78 -9.92
C TYR A 71 1.02 3.32 -9.49
N ALA A 72 1.67 3.03 -8.36
CA ALA A 72 1.50 1.78 -7.62
C ALA A 72 1.31 2.08 -6.13
N ILE A 73 0.75 1.14 -5.40
CA ILE A 73 0.72 1.17 -3.93
C ILE A 73 1.81 0.24 -3.40
N GLU A 74 2.58 0.74 -2.44
CA GLU A 74 3.44 -0.07 -1.59
C GLU A 74 2.85 -0.17 -0.19
N VAL A 75 2.93 -1.37 0.38
CA VAL A 75 2.58 -1.63 1.77
C VAL A 75 3.79 -2.15 2.51
N ASP A 76 4.13 -1.47 3.60
CA ASP A 76 5.13 -1.91 4.58
C ASP A 76 4.38 -2.38 5.83
N ALA A 77 4.53 -3.65 6.20
CA ALA A 77 3.82 -4.27 7.31
C ALA A 77 4.76 -4.65 8.48
N TYR A 78 4.24 -4.52 9.70
CA TYR A 78 5.00 -4.65 10.94
C TYR A 78 4.20 -5.45 11.97
N GLY A 79 4.83 -6.37 12.69
CA GLY A 79 4.35 -6.87 13.98
C GLY A 79 4.64 -5.86 15.10
N SER A 80 3.98 -5.98 16.25
CA SER A 80 4.17 -5.01 17.34
C SER A 80 5.59 -4.93 17.88
N ALA A 81 6.33 -6.05 17.89
CA ALA A 81 7.74 -6.04 18.30
C ALA A 81 8.64 -5.24 17.34
N SER A 82 8.30 -5.19 16.04
CA SER A 82 9.11 -4.53 15.01
C SER A 82 8.61 -3.12 14.65
N TRP A 83 7.51 -2.65 15.26
CA TRP A 83 7.01 -1.30 15.01
C TRP A 83 7.92 -0.22 15.61
N GLY A 84 8.42 -0.46 16.82
CA GLY A 84 9.26 0.50 17.55
C GLY A 84 10.70 0.58 17.04
N ASP A 85 11.23 -0.48 16.44
CA ASP A 85 12.58 -0.52 15.86
C ASP A 85 12.60 -0.21 14.34
N GLY A 86 11.42 -0.11 13.72
CA GLY A 86 11.25 0.20 12.30
C GLY A 86 11.58 -0.96 11.36
N ARG A 87 11.81 -2.17 11.88
CA ARG A 87 12.16 -3.33 11.07
C ARG A 87 10.94 -3.86 10.31
N LEU A 88 11.08 -3.98 8.99
CA LEU A 88 10.01 -4.48 8.14
C LEU A 88 9.80 -5.99 8.31
N ASP A 89 8.60 -6.37 8.75
CA ASP A 89 8.20 -7.78 8.80
C ASP A 89 7.59 -8.24 7.48
N GLY A 90 6.94 -7.34 6.74
CA GLY A 90 6.39 -7.62 5.41
C GLY A 90 6.47 -6.42 4.47
N ARG A 91 6.62 -6.68 3.17
CA ARG A 91 6.50 -5.65 2.14
C ARG A 91 5.92 -6.20 0.85
N GLY A 92 5.12 -5.39 0.17
CA GLY A 92 4.65 -5.70 -1.18
C GLY A 92 4.28 -4.46 -1.97
N ARG A 93 4.13 -4.64 -3.28
CA ARG A 93 3.78 -3.60 -4.23
C ARG A 93 2.67 -4.11 -5.15
N SER A 94 1.70 -3.26 -5.44
CA SER A 94 0.62 -3.57 -6.37
C SER A 94 1.10 -3.58 -7.83
N ALA A 95 0.26 -4.11 -8.72
CA ALA A 95 0.34 -3.77 -10.13
C ALA A 95 0.17 -2.24 -10.32
N ALA A 96 0.66 -1.74 -11.44
CA ALA A 96 0.46 -0.35 -11.84
C ALA A 96 -1.02 -0.06 -12.11
N PHE A 97 -1.46 1.15 -11.79
CA PHE A 97 -2.76 1.69 -12.15
C PHE A 97 -2.62 3.15 -12.56
N THR A 98 -3.44 3.57 -13.51
CA THR A 98 -3.40 4.93 -14.04
C THR A 98 -4.38 5.83 -13.29
N LEU A 99 -3.92 7.00 -12.89
CA LEU A 99 -4.75 8.14 -12.47
C LEU A 99 -4.74 9.16 -13.61
N GLY A 100 -5.87 9.78 -13.90
CA GLY A 100 -5.95 10.84 -14.90
C GLY A 100 -6.66 10.52 -16.22
N ASP A 101 -6.91 9.25 -16.50
CA ASP A 101 -7.68 8.86 -17.69
C ASP A 101 -9.04 8.28 -17.26
N ARG A 102 -9.91 9.16 -16.76
CA ARG A 102 -11.34 8.85 -16.57
C ARG A 102 -12.12 9.99 -17.17
N GLY A 103 -12.50 9.80 -18.44
CA GLY A 103 -13.32 10.74 -19.23
C GLY A 103 -14.62 11.15 -18.57
#